data_AF-A0A955Y9B6-F1
#
_entry.id   AF-A0A955Y9B6-F1
#
_cell.length_a   1.000
_cell.length_b   1.000
_cell.length_c   1.000
_cell.angle_alpha   90.00
_cell.angle_beta   90.00
_cell.angle_gamma   90.00
#
_symmetry.space_group_name_H-M   'P 1'
#
loop_
_entity.id
_entity.type
_entity.pdbx_description
1 polymer ?
#
loop_
_entity_poly.entity_id
_entity_poly.type
_entity_poly.pdbx_seq_one_letter_code
_entity_poly.pdbx_strand_id
1 'polypeptide(L)'
;MPRTSFAVLAALLTACGGLNESPTQEQPVFNENLFPSGSAAEEAVAEEIAYDHLENENRLEGVGELWTQKVVIDELSTAHVKITQSINGIPVFGGETIVHIKSNGTVSTISDDLIRNIQVDESLAAYSADEALEAAADLTGGWDSVTNLPAPKLVVLRHNGEDYLSWVIQFEKLDGTDRTAMPKIFMDAKTNQPIFQYDNLQSIDGNANSTYNGNITFPVTQSGSSYVLRGDGVGTYTFNNAEPWWSSINASHLQNVTSSSTTFSGDMTAVDAHYGAHQTIRFLDEVHDRNGVNGSGGPRLKDSVITSGVH
;
A
#
# COMPACT_ATOMS: atom_id res chain seq x y z
N MET A 1 25.66 -15.12 -5.16
CA MET A 1 26.99 -15.58 -4.70
C MET A 1 26.77 -16.63 -3.62
N PRO A 2 27.42 -17.80 -3.64
CA PRO A 2 27.21 -18.81 -2.61
C PRO A 2 27.83 -18.29 -1.31
N ARG A 3 27.01 -18.08 -0.28
CA ARG A 3 27.48 -17.65 1.05
C ARG A 3 27.86 -18.89 1.85
N THR A 4 29.14 -18.97 2.17
CA THR A 4 29.75 -19.96 3.07
C THR A 4 29.23 -19.77 4.49
N SER A 5 28.54 -20.77 5.03
CA SER A 5 28.14 -20.84 6.44
C SER A 5 29.38 -20.74 7.35
N PHE A 6 29.42 -19.72 8.20
CA PHE A 6 30.39 -19.65 9.30
C PHE A 6 29.75 -20.26 10.54
N ALA A 7 30.16 -21.48 10.88
CA ALA A 7 29.82 -22.09 12.16
C ALA A 7 30.55 -21.34 13.30
N VAL A 8 29.79 -20.83 14.26
CA VAL A 8 30.34 -20.23 15.49
C VAL A 8 30.93 -21.34 16.36
N LEU A 9 32.22 -21.21 16.65
CA LEU A 9 33.05 -22.15 17.39
C LEU A 9 32.85 -21.96 18.91
N ALA A 10 32.24 -22.95 19.58
CA ALA A 10 32.16 -22.97 21.04
C ALA A 10 33.50 -23.40 21.67
N ALA A 11 34.10 -22.53 22.48
CA ALA A 11 35.34 -22.81 23.20
C ALA A 11 35.06 -23.62 24.48
N LEU A 12 35.58 -24.85 24.56
CA LEU A 12 35.64 -25.63 25.81
C LEU A 12 36.86 -25.19 26.65
N LEU A 13 36.62 -24.69 27.87
CA LEU A 13 37.64 -24.61 28.91
C LEU A 13 37.52 -25.81 29.87
N THR A 14 38.57 -26.62 29.90
CA THR A 14 38.77 -27.72 30.84
C THR A 14 39.28 -27.19 32.17
N ALA A 15 38.57 -27.43 33.27
CA ALA A 15 39.08 -27.23 34.63
C ALA A 15 38.86 -28.50 35.47
N CYS A 16 39.97 -29.13 35.89
CA CYS A 16 39.99 -30.19 36.89
C CYS A 16 39.98 -29.59 38.31
N GLY A 17 39.21 -30.20 39.21
CA GLY A 17 39.31 -29.96 40.66
C GLY A 17 37.98 -30.15 41.36
N GLY A 18 37.72 -31.34 41.89
CA GLY A 18 36.49 -31.65 42.60
C GLY A 18 36.42 -31.05 44.01
N LEU A 19 35.19 -30.87 44.50
CA LEU A 19 34.74 -31.15 45.86
C LEU A 19 33.20 -31.27 45.83
N ASN A 20 32.69 -32.27 46.56
CA ASN A 20 31.28 -32.64 46.69
C ASN A 20 30.43 -31.52 47.29
N GLU A 21 29.61 -30.87 46.47
CA GLU A 21 28.24 -30.45 46.81
C GLU A 21 27.42 -30.60 45.52
N SER A 22 26.25 -31.25 45.58
CA SER A 22 25.36 -31.33 44.42
C SER A 22 24.91 -29.92 44.04
N PRO A 23 25.35 -29.35 42.90
CA PRO A 23 24.87 -28.04 42.52
C PRO A 23 23.46 -28.25 41.96
N THR A 24 22.48 -27.61 42.58
CA THR A 24 21.23 -27.30 41.89
C THR A 24 21.64 -26.57 40.62
N GLN A 25 21.54 -27.22 39.45
CA GLN A 25 21.73 -26.54 38.17
C GLN A 25 20.56 -25.57 38.00
N GLU A 26 20.68 -24.37 38.56
CA GLU A 26 20.06 -23.21 37.95
C GLU A 26 20.77 -23.02 36.60
N GLN A 27 20.13 -23.43 35.52
CA GLN A 27 20.56 -23.00 34.20
C GLN A 27 20.48 -21.47 34.18
N PRO A 28 21.55 -20.75 33.81
CA PRO A 28 21.47 -19.31 33.70
C PRO A 28 20.46 -19.00 32.60
N VAL A 29 19.33 -18.41 32.99
CA VAL A 29 18.39 -17.83 32.04
C VAL A 29 19.07 -16.57 31.51
N PHE A 30 19.87 -16.70 30.45
CA PHE A 30 20.33 -15.56 29.68
C PHE A 30 19.12 -14.97 28.97
N ASN A 31 18.37 -14.13 29.68
CA ASN A 31 17.41 -13.23 29.07
C ASN A 31 18.18 -12.01 28.53
N GLU A 32 19.19 -12.25 27.69
CA GLU A 32 19.90 -11.17 27.04
C GLU A 32 18.98 -10.58 25.98
N ASN A 33 18.65 -9.32 26.19
CA ASN A 33 18.09 -8.50 25.15
C ASN A 33 19.14 -8.41 24.04
N LEU A 34 18.88 -9.06 22.90
CA LEU A 34 19.70 -9.03 21.69
C LEU A 34 19.63 -7.70 20.96
N PHE A 35 18.59 -6.89 21.21
CA PHE A 35 18.32 -5.64 20.51
C PHE A 35 18.23 -4.41 21.46
N PRO A 36 19.20 -4.18 22.36
CA PRO A 36 19.10 -3.14 23.38
C PRO A 36 19.31 -1.72 22.85
N SER A 37 19.92 -1.56 21.66
CA SER A 37 20.35 -0.24 21.19
C SER A 37 19.95 0.11 19.75
N GLY A 38 19.52 -0.87 18.96
CA GLY A 38 19.22 -0.68 17.54
C GLY A 38 20.47 -0.45 16.69
N SER A 39 21.62 -0.98 17.11
CA SER A 39 22.87 -0.81 16.35
C SER A 39 22.85 -1.59 15.03
N ALA A 40 23.66 -1.17 14.04
CA ALA A 40 23.78 -1.89 12.77
C ALA A 40 24.22 -3.37 12.93
N ALA A 41 24.95 -3.70 14.01
CA ALA A 41 25.30 -5.08 14.33
C ALA A 41 24.08 -5.88 14.80
N GLU A 42 23.21 -5.26 15.61
CA GLU A 42 21.94 -5.86 16.06
C GLU A 42 20.98 -6.04 14.88
N GLU A 43 20.92 -5.08 13.96
CA GLU A 43 20.15 -5.20 12.72
C GLU A 43 20.62 -6.37 11.86
N ALA A 44 21.95 -6.57 11.72
CA ALA A 44 22.51 -7.71 10.98
C ALA A 44 22.18 -9.06 11.65
N VAL A 45 22.18 -9.13 12.99
CA VAL A 45 21.76 -10.33 13.74
C VAL A 45 20.27 -10.60 13.53
N ALA A 46 19.43 -9.56 13.57
CA ALA A 46 18.00 -9.71 13.29
C ALA A 46 17.75 -10.20 11.86
N GLU A 47 18.49 -9.68 10.89
CA GLU A 47 18.43 -10.14 9.50
C GLU A 47 18.78 -11.63 9.38
N GLU A 48 19.87 -12.08 10.01
CA GLU A 48 20.28 -13.50 10.02
C GLU A 48 19.18 -14.40 10.62
N ILE A 49 18.66 -14.04 11.80
CA ILE A 49 17.57 -14.78 12.45
C ILE A 49 16.33 -14.87 11.54
N ALA A 50 15.99 -13.79 10.83
CA ALA A 50 14.85 -13.77 9.92
C ALA A 50 15.02 -14.75 8.76
N TYR A 51 16.15 -14.71 8.04
CA TYR A 51 16.39 -15.64 6.92
C TYR A 51 16.46 -17.09 7.39
N ASP A 52 17.20 -17.38 8.46
CA ASP A 52 17.31 -18.73 9.01
C ASP A 52 15.95 -19.29 9.36
N HIS A 53 15.08 -18.48 9.98
CA HIS A 53 13.75 -18.93 10.34
C HIS A 53 12.87 -19.18 9.10
N LEU A 54 12.88 -18.28 8.11
CA LEU A 54 12.12 -18.45 6.88
C LEU A 54 12.57 -19.67 6.06
N GLU A 55 13.88 -19.95 6.03
CA GLU A 55 14.44 -21.15 5.38
C GLU A 55 14.03 -22.43 6.11
N ASN A 56 14.15 -22.45 7.44
CA ASN A 56 13.78 -23.63 8.25
C ASN A 56 12.29 -23.97 8.17
N GLU A 57 11.41 -22.97 7.98
CA GLU A 57 9.97 -23.19 7.74
C GLU A 57 9.63 -23.48 6.26
N ASN A 58 10.63 -23.62 5.39
CA ASN A 58 10.48 -23.83 3.94
C ASN A 58 9.60 -22.75 3.25
N ARG A 59 9.66 -21.51 3.73
CA ARG A 59 8.81 -20.42 3.21
C ARG A 59 9.36 -19.79 1.94
N LEU A 60 10.62 -20.03 1.63
CA LEU A 60 11.33 -19.41 0.51
C LEU A 60 11.26 -20.22 -0.80
N GLU A 61 10.57 -21.36 -0.80
CA GLU A 61 10.45 -22.18 -2.01
C GLU A 61 9.64 -21.45 -3.09
N GLY A 62 10.19 -21.35 -4.29
CA GLY A 62 9.52 -20.78 -5.46
C GLY A 62 9.31 -19.27 -5.44
N VAL A 63 9.94 -18.53 -4.52
CA VAL A 63 9.80 -17.06 -4.42
C VAL A 63 10.83 -16.30 -5.27
N GLY A 64 11.81 -16.96 -5.87
CA GLY A 64 12.86 -16.27 -6.64
C GLY A 64 13.89 -15.59 -5.74
N GLU A 65 14.29 -14.36 -6.07
CA GLU A 65 15.32 -13.62 -5.35
C GLU A 65 14.71 -12.81 -4.20
N LEU A 66 15.47 -12.65 -3.12
CA LEU A 66 15.08 -11.87 -1.95
C LEU A 66 16.19 -10.91 -1.56
N TRP A 67 15.82 -9.77 -1.02
CA TRP A 67 16.74 -8.84 -0.40
C TRP A 67 16.07 -8.11 0.76
N THR A 68 16.87 -7.74 1.75
CA THR A 68 16.40 -7.02 2.93
C THR A 68 16.21 -5.56 2.58
N GLN A 69 14.96 -5.11 2.57
CA GLN A 69 14.62 -3.72 2.30
C GLN A 69 14.90 -2.83 3.50
N LYS A 70 14.59 -3.32 4.70
CA LYS A 70 14.74 -2.54 5.93
C LYS A 70 14.82 -3.45 7.13
N VAL A 71 15.66 -3.08 8.08
CA VAL A 71 15.62 -3.58 9.45
C VAL A 71 15.31 -2.40 10.36
N VAL A 72 14.41 -2.58 11.32
CA VAL A 72 14.10 -1.58 12.34
C VAL A 72 14.00 -2.28 13.67
N ILE A 73 14.72 -1.76 14.67
CA ILE A 73 14.54 -2.16 16.07
C ILE A 73 13.78 -1.04 16.77
N ASP A 74 12.66 -1.38 17.39
CA ASP A 74 11.81 -0.40 18.08
C ASP A 74 12.20 -0.20 19.56
N GLU A 75 11.51 0.74 20.21
CA GLU A 75 11.74 1.09 21.62
C GLU A 75 11.43 -0.05 22.60
N LEU A 76 10.72 -1.09 22.15
CA LEU A 76 10.41 -2.30 22.91
C LEU A 76 11.45 -3.41 22.65
N SER A 77 12.56 -3.10 21.96
CA SER A 77 13.58 -4.04 21.52
C SER A 77 13.00 -5.18 20.67
N THR A 78 11.97 -4.89 19.87
CA THR A 78 11.49 -5.81 18.83
C THR A 78 12.11 -5.42 17.50
N ALA A 79 12.73 -6.38 16.82
CA ALA A 79 13.25 -6.18 15.48
C ALA A 79 12.18 -6.52 14.43
N HIS A 80 12.09 -5.69 13.41
CA HIS A 80 11.20 -5.81 12.26
C HIS A 80 12.08 -5.89 11.02
N VAL A 81 12.16 -7.08 10.42
CA VAL A 81 12.97 -7.31 9.22
C VAL A 81 12.03 -7.39 8.02
N LYS A 82 12.06 -6.36 7.17
CA LYS A 82 11.30 -6.29 5.93
C LYS A 82 12.14 -6.82 4.78
N ILE A 83 11.71 -7.91 4.19
CA ILE A 83 12.33 -8.60 3.06
C ILE A 83 11.41 -8.45 1.85
N THR A 84 11.98 -8.11 0.70
CA THR A 84 11.25 -7.91 -0.54
C THR A 84 11.75 -8.88 -1.61
N GLN A 85 10.82 -9.29 -2.47
CA GLN A 85 11.04 -10.24 -3.55
C GLN A 85 11.44 -9.54 -4.86
N SER A 86 12.30 -10.17 -5.64
CA SER A 86 12.58 -9.84 -7.03
C SER A 86 12.65 -11.07 -7.93
N ILE A 87 12.44 -10.87 -9.22
CA ILE A 87 12.69 -11.86 -10.28
C ILE A 87 13.70 -11.23 -11.25
N ASN A 88 14.87 -11.84 -11.39
CA ASN A 88 16.00 -11.34 -12.18
C ASN A 88 16.32 -9.86 -11.92
N GLY A 89 16.31 -9.45 -10.65
CA GLY A 89 16.56 -8.07 -10.23
C GLY A 89 15.39 -7.10 -10.38
N ILE A 90 14.25 -7.52 -10.94
CA ILE A 90 13.03 -6.69 -11.04
C ILE A 90 12.17 -6.90 -9.77
N PRO A 91 11.81 -5.84 -9.03
CA PRO A 91 10.99 -5.97 -7.83
C PRO A 91 9.60 -6.56 -8.12
N VAL A 92 9.13 -7.45 -7.25
CA VAL A 92 7.75 -7.95 -7.29
C VAL A 92 6.86 -7.01 -6.49
N PHE A 93 5.88 -6.40 -7.14
CA PHE A 93 4.92 -5.51 -6.48
C PHE A 93 4.04 -6.30 -5.50
N GLY A 94 4.01 -5.87 -4.23
CA GLY A 94 3.29 -6.55 -3.16
C GLY A 94 3.98 -7.82 -2.63
N GLY A 95 5.05 -8.29 -3.28
CA GLY A 95 5.82 -9.46 -2.85
C GLY A 95 6.79 -9.10 -1.73
N GLU A 96 6.33 -9.16 -0.49
CA GLU A 96 7.16 -8.89 0.68
C GLU A 96 6.81 -9.78 1.87
N THR A 97 7.77 -9.93 2.79
CA THR A 97 7.53 -10.51 4.11
C THR A 97 8.16 -9.64 5.19
N ILE A 98 7.50 -9.55 6.33
CA ILE A 98 8.00 -8.87 7.52
C ILE A 98 8.09 -9.89 8.65
N VAL A 99 9.29 -10.09 9.17
CA VAL A 99 9.56 -10.95 10.31
C VAL A 99 9.70 -10.11 11.57
N HIS A 100 8.90 -10.42 12.59
CA HIS A 100 8.93 -9.76 13.89
C HIS A 100 9.67 -10.61 14.91
N ILE A 101 10.78 -10.11 15.45
CA ILE A 101 11.68 -10.84 16.34
C ILE A 101 11.71 -10.14 17.70
N LYS A 102 11.38 -10.87 18.77
CA LYS A 102 11.42 -10.34 20.13
C LYS A 102 12.85 -10.07 20.57
N SER A 103 12.99 -9.28 21.63
CA SER A 103 14.28 -8.96 22.26
C SER A 103 15.15 -10.17 22.61
N ASN A 104 14.57 -11.35 22.85
CA ASN A 104 15.33 -12.58 23.13
C ASN A 104 15.68 -13.40 21.87
N GLY A 105 15.48 -12.85 20.67
CA GLY A 105 15.76 -13.51 19.38
C GLY A 105 14.67 -14.46 18.88
N THR A 106 13.58 -14.65 19.63
CA THR A 106 12.48 -15.52 19.18
C THR A 106 11.62 -14.82 18.12
N VAL A 107 11.37 -15.50 17.00
CA VAL A 107 10.39 -15.04 16.01
C VAL A 107 9.00 -15.14 16.60
N SER A 108 8.24 -14.04 16.51
CA SER A 108 6.92 -13.90 17.12
C SER A 108 5.78 -13.96 16.11
N THR A 109 5.96 -13.29 14.97
CA THR A 109 4.96 -13.14 13.93
C THR A 109 5.67 -12.99 12.60
N ILE A 110 5.07 -13.52 11.53
CA ILE A 110 5.51 -13.32 10.17
C ILE A 110 4.32 -12.88 9.33
N SER A 111 4.40 -11.69 8.75
CA SER A 111 3.50 -11.24 7.69
C SER A 111 4.14 -11.65 6.37
N ASP A 112 3.45 -12.41 5.53
CA ASP A 112 4.03 -13.00 4.31
C ASP A 112 3.05 -12.90 3.15
N ASP A 113 3.41 -12.01 2.23
CA ASP A 113 2.74 -11.79 0.95
C ASP A 113 3.66 -12.19 -0.22
N LEU A 114 4.66 -13.06 0.02
CA LEU A 114 5.57 -13.52 -1.04
C LEU A 114 4.80 -14.30 -2.11
N ILE A 115 5.09 -13.99 -3.36
CA ILE A 115 4.37 -14.54 -4.51
C ILE A 115 5.19 -15.71 -5.08
N ARG A 116 4.62 -16.91 -5.02
CA ARG A 116 5.33 -18.14 -5.43
C ARG A 116 5.06 -18.50 -6.89
N ASN A 117 6.04 -19.17 -7.49
CA ASN A 117 6.00 -19.73 -8.84
C ASN A 117 5.69 -18.70 -9.92
N ILE A 118 6.24 -17.49 -9.81
CA ILE A 118 6.08 -16.45 -10.82
C ILE A 118 6.58 -16.92 -12.18
N GLN A 119 5.77 -16.72 -13.21
CA GLN A 119 6.07 -17.02 -14.61
C GLN A 119 6.03 -15.72 -15.41
N VAL A 120 7.15 -15.00 -15.48
CA VAL A 120 7.25 -13.79 -16.30
C VAL A 120 8.38 -13.93 -17.31
N ASP A 121 8.10 -13.60 -18.56
CA ASP A 121 9.11 -13.54 -19.63
C ASP A 121 9.50 -12.08 -19.87
N GLU A 122 10.67 -11.71 -19.37
CA GLU A 122 11.17 -10.33 -19.44
C GLU A 122 11.60 -9.92 -20.84
N SER A 123 11.88 -10.87 -21.73
CA SER A 123 12.23 -10.57 -23.12
C SER A 123 11.08 -9.94 -23.91
N LEU A 124 9.88 -9.95 -23.32
CA LEU A 124 8.67 -9.39 -23.89
C LEU A 124 8.46 -7.91 -23.56
N ALA A 125 9.32 -7.27 -22.76
CA ALA A 125 9.25 -5.83 -22.56
C ALA A 125 9.50 -5.10 -23.90
N ALA A 126 8.43 -4.62 -24.52
CA ALA A 126 8.47 -3.99 -25.84
C ALA A 126 8.40 -2.46 -25.77
N TYR A 127 7.84 -1.94 -24.66
CA TYR A 127 7.64 -0.51 -24.45
C TYR A 127 8.52 0.03 -23.34
N SER A 128 9.10 1.19 -23.61
CA SER A 128 9.93 1.94 -22.67
C SER A 128 9.13 2.60 -21.56
N ALA A 129 9.82 3.02 -20.49
CA ALA A 129 9.25 3.80 -19.41
C ALA A 129 8.54 5.07 -19.92
N ASP A 130 9.13 5.76 -20.89
CA ASP A 130 8.59 7.02 -21.44
C ASP A 130 7.32 6.77 -22.27
N GLU A 131 7.27 5.69 -23.05
CA GLU A 131 6.07 5.32 -23.81
C GLU A 131 4.91 4.89 -22.90
N ALA A 132 5.21 4.17 -21.81
CA ALA A 132 4.23 3.81 -20.80
C ALA A 132 3.75 5.03 -20.03
N LEU A 133 4.65 5.97 -19.74
CA LEU A 133 4.35 7.20 -19.06
C LEU A 133 3.41 8.09 -19.86
N GLU A 134 3.66 8.28 -21.16
CA GLU A 134 2.79 9.07 -22.04
C GLU A 134 1.39 8.44 -22.13
N ALA A 135 1.33 7.12 -22.35
CA ALA A 135 0.06 6.40 -22.40
C ALA A 135 -0.72 6.48 -21.08
N ALA A 136 -0.03 6.41 -19.94
CA ALA A 136 -0.67 6.54 -18.63
C ALA A 136 -1.16 7.98 -18.36
N ALA A 137 -0.45 9.00 -18.84
CA ALA A 137 -0.86 10.40 -18.69
C ALA A 137 -2.20 10.66 -19.40
N ASP A 138 -2.41 10.09 -20.58
CA ASP A 138 -3.69 10.17 -21.31
C ASP A 138 -4.85 9.56 -20.51
N LEU A 139 -4.60 8.48 -19.75
CA LEU A 139 -5.59 7.84 -18.90
C LEU A 139 -5.98 8.70 -17.68
N THR A 140 -5.08 9.57 -17.20
CA THR A 140 -5.30 10.43 -16.02
C THR A 140 -5.73 11.85 -16.37
N GLY A 141 -6.07 12.13 -17.63
CA GLY A 141 -6.55 13.45 -18.06
C GLY A 141 -5.43 14.41 -18.48
N GLY A 142 -4.26 13.88 -18.81
CA GLY A 142 -3.15 14.60 -19.44
C GLY A 142 -2.20 15.30 -18.48
N TRP A 143 -1.10 15.81 -19.05
CA TRP A 143 0.00 16.44 -18.32
C TRP A 143 -0.35 17.73 -17.58
N ASP A 144 -1.39 18.46 -18.01
CA ASP A 144 -1.86 19.69 -17.38
C ASP A 144 -2.30 19.50 -15.92
N SER A 145 -2.50 18.25 -15.51
CA SER A 145 -3.04 17.85 -14.22
C SER A 145 -1.96 17.42 -13.21
N VAL A 146 -0.69 17.39 -13.62
CA VAL A 146 0.41 16.79 -12.85
C VAL A 146 1.13 17.85 -12.00
N THR A 147 1.12 17.70 -10.68
CA THR A 147 1.87 18.59 -9.77
C THR A 147 3.34 18.19 -9.60
N ASN A 148 3.64 16.89 -9.73
CA ASN A 148 5.00 16.34 -9.65
C ASN A 148 5.23 15.35 -10.80
N LEU A 149 6.37 15.44 -11.49
CA LEU A 149 6.70 14.50 -12.56
C LEU A 149 6.82 13.08 -11.99
N PRO A 150 6.04 12.11 -12.50
CA PRO A 150 6.11 10.73 -12.05
C PRO A 150 7.42 10.09 -12.52
N ALA A 151 7.92 9.15 -11.72
CA ALA A 151 9.06 8.31 -12.06
C ALA A 151 8.56 6.86 -12.27
N PRO A 152 8.39 6.40 -13.52
CA PRO A 152 8.00 5.03 -13.80
C PRO A 152 9.00 4.03 -13.23
N LYS A 153 8.51 2.93 -12.67
CA LYS A 153 9.35 1.83 -12.19
C LYS A 153 8.90 0.53 -12.84
N LEU A 154 9.86 -0.28 -13.29
CA LEU A 154 9.56 -1.62 -13.78
C LEU A 154 9.37 -2.57 -12.59
N VAL A 155 8.27 -3.31 -12.60
CA VAL A 155 7.92 -4.28 -11.56
C VAL A 155 7.33 -5.54 -12.17
N VAL A 156 7.46 -6.65 -11.46
CA VAL A 156 6.64 -7.83 -11.70
C VAL A 156 5.35 -7.69 -10.91
N LEU A 157 4.21 -7.97 -11.54
CA LEU A 157 2.90 -7.84 -10.96
C LEU A 157 2.11 -9.12 -11.18
N ARG A 158 1.51 -9.68 -10.11
CA ARG A 158 0.44 -10.65 -10.24
C ARG A 158 -0.91 -9.94 -10.12
N HIS A 159 -1.75 -10.05 -11.14
CA HIS A 159 -3.12 -9.52 -11.11
C HIS A 159 -4.08 -10.56 -11.69
N ASN A 160 -5.15 -10.86 -10.96
CA ASN A 160 -6.16 -11.88 -11.33
C ASN A 160 -5.57 -13.25 -11.70
N GLY A 161 -4.49 -13.65 -11.03
CA GLY A 161 -3.81 -14.94 -11.24
C GLY A 161 -2.83 -14.97 -12.42
N GLU A 162 -2.69 -13.88 -13.17
CA GLU A 162 -1.71 -13.74 -14.25
C GLU A 162 -0.52 -12.90 -13.81
N ASP A 163 0.67 -13.24 -14.31
CA ASP A 163 1.92 -12.53 -14.05
C ASP A 163 2.28 -11.62 -15.21
N TYR A 164 2.55 -10.36 -14.90
CA TYR A 164 2.89 -9.32 -15.85
C TYR A 164 4.24 -8.70 -15.51
N LEU A 165 4.97 -8.33 -16.56
CA LEU A 165 5.99 -7.30 -16.44
C LEU A 165 5.31 -5.95 -16.66
N SER A 166 5.43 -5.03 -15.71
CA SER A 166 4.63 -3.80 -15.71
C SER A 166 5.43 -2.56 -15.33
N TRP A 167 5.12 -1.43 -15.98
CA TRP A 167 5.51 -0.11 -15.53
C TRP A 167 4.49 0.41 -14.51
N VAL A 168 4.91 0.62 -13.26
CA VAL A 168 4.10 1.30 -12.24
C VAL A 168 4.39 2.81 -12.30
N ILE A 169 3.32 3.58 -12.43
CA ILE A 169 3.36 5.04 -12.60
C ILE A 169 2.36 5.64 -11.61
N GLN A 170 2.82 6.54 -10.76
CA GLN A 170 1.96 7.28 -9.84
C GLN A 170 1.96 8.75 -10.23
N PHE A 171 0.82 9.26 -10.69
CA PHE A 171 0.64 10.70 -10.83
C PHE A 171 0.21 11.29 -9.50
N GLU A 172 0.62 12.53 -9.28
CA GLU A 172 0.17 13.33 -8.16
C GLU A 172 -0.52 14.57 -8.71
N LYS A 173 -1.77 14.74 -8.30
CA LYS A 173 -2.53 15.98 -8.44
C LYS A 173 -2.98 16.41 -7.06
N LEU A 174 -2.12 17.14 -6.36
CA LEU A 174 -2.36 17.58 -4.97
C LEU A 174 -2.68 19.09 -4.92
N ASP A 175 -3.61 19.55 -5.74
CA ASP A 175 -3.91 20.97 -5.93
C ASP A 175 -5.11 21.48 -5.11
N GLY A 176 -5.74 20.60 -4.32
CA GLY A 176 -6.91 20.91 -3.50
C GLY A 176 -8.21 21.08 -4.29
N THR A 177 -8.18 20.94 -5.62
CA THR A 177 -9.36 21.01 -6.49
C THR A 177 -10.18 19.72 -6.42
N ASP A 178 -11.37 19.71 -7.01
CA ASP A 178 -12.21 18.52 -7.23
C ASP A 178 -11.49 17.35 -7.90
N ARG A 179 -10.40 17.64 -8.62
CA ARG A 179 -9.57 16.68 -9.31
C ARG A 179 -8.34 16.24 -8.50
N THR A 180 -8.24 16.58 -7.21
CA THR A 180 -7.20 16.03 -6.34
C THR A 180 -7.24 14.51 -6.40
N ALA A 181 -6.14 13.90 -6.83
CA ALA A 181 -6.01 12.47 -6.99
C ALA A 181 -4.54 12.08 -6.94
N MET A 182 -4.26 10.84 -6.55
CA MET A 182 -2.92 10.24 -6.65
C MET A 182 -3.01 8.91 -7.39
N PRO A 183 -3.46 8.90 -8.67
CA PRO A 183 -3.70 7.67 -9.38
C PRO A 183 -2.40 6.91 -9.61
N LYS A 184 -2.40 5.64 -9.22
CA LYS A 184 -1.35 4.68 -9.51
C LYS A 184 -1.85 3.71 -10.58
N ILE A 185 -1.13 3.64 -11.68
CA ILE A 185 -1.46 2.86 -12.87
C ILE A 185 -0.35 1.87 -13.14
N PHE A 186 -0.75 0.66 -13.54
CA PHE A 186 0.14 -0.41 -13.93
C PHE A 186 -0.07 -0.68 -15.41
N MET A 187 0.92 -0.32 -16.21
CA MET A 187 0.91 -0.50 -17.66
C MET A 187 1.67 -1.79 -18.00
N ASP A 188 1.11 -2.66 -18.82
CA ASP A 188 1.81 -3.84 -19.32
C ASP A 188 3.01 -3.42 -20.18
N ALA A 189 4.22 -3.83 -19.80
CA ALA A 189 5.45 -3.48 -20.49
C ALA A 189 5.56 -4.12 -21.89
N LYS A 190 4.75 -5.14 -22.19
CA LYS A 190 4.68 -5.79 -23.50
C LYS A 190 3.67 -5.14 -24.44
N THR A 191 2.51 -4.72 -23.93
CA THR A 191 1.38 -4.27 -24.77
C THR A 191 1.05 -2.79 -24.65
N ASN A 192 1.65 -2.11 -23.67
CA ASN A 192 1.34 -0.74 -23.27
C ASN A 192 -0.15 -0.49 -22.96
N GLN A 193 -0.85 -1.53 -22.51
CA GLN A 193 -2.23 -1.43 -22.05
C GLN A 193 -2.29 -1.36 -20.52
N PRO A 194 -3.27 -0.63 -19.93
CA PRO A 194 -3.45 -0.64 -18.49
C PRO A 194 -3.92 -2.01 -18.02
N ILE A 195 -3.21 -2.58 -17.04
CA ILE A 195 -3.55 -3.85 -16.37
C ILE A 195 -4.55 -3.54 -15.25
N PHE A 196 -4.17 -2.63 -14.35
CA PHE A 196 -5.03 -2.15 -13.28
C PHE A 196 -4.61 -0.74 -12.85
N GLN A 197 -5.54 -0.04 -12.21
CA GLN A 197 -5.29 1.27 -11.64
C GLN A 197 -6.12 1.48 -10.37
N TYR A 198 -5.62 2.32 -9.48
CA TYR A 198 -6.34 2.76 -8.29
C TYR A 198 -5.91 4.16 -7.89
N ASP A 199 -6.73 4.86 -7.10
CA ASP A 199 -6.33 6.13 -6.52
C ASP A 199 -5.60 5.88 -5.19
N ASN A 200 -4.32 6.27 -5.10
CA ASN A 200 -3.50 6.09 -3.91
C ASN A 200 -3.67 7.25 -2.91
N LEU A 201 -4.55 8.22 -3.20
CA LEU A 201 -4.83 9.34 -2.32
C LEU A 201 -5.31 8.84 -0.96
N GLN A 202 -4.58 9.21 0.10
CA GLN A 202 -4.93 8.79 1.44
C GLN A 202 -6.13 9.59 1.93
N SER A 203 -7.29 8.94 2.01
CA SER A 203 -8.47 9.48 2.67
C SER A 203 -8.42 9.25 4.18
N ILE A 204 -9.17 10.08 4.89
CA ILE A 204 -9.38 10.05 6.33
C ILE A 204 -10.80 9.56 6.57
N ASP A 205 -11.04 8.76 7.61
CA ASP A 205 -12.40 8.37 7.96
C ASP A 205 -13.18 9.56 8.53
N GLY A 206 -14.17 10.00 7.75
CA GLY A 206 -15.23 10.89 8.17
C GLY A 206 -16.35 10.12 8.86
N ASN A 207 -17.03 10.75 9.81
CA ASN A 207 -18.15 10.17 10.53
C ASN A 207 -19.33 11.14 10.51
N ALA A 208 -20.56 10.61 10.45
CA ALA A 208 -21.77 11.41 10.60
C ALA A 208 -22.93 10.55 11.12
N ASN A 209 -23.87 11.19 11.82
CA ASN A 209 -25.19 10.62 12.05
C ASN A 209 -26.11 11.04 10.90
N SER A 210 -26.09 10.25 9.83
CA SER A 210 -26.83 10.49 8.59
C SER A 210 -28.35 10.42 8.78
N THR A 211 -29.10 11.01 7.85
CA THR A 211 -30.56 11.09 7.95
C THR A 211 -31.21 9.71 7.82
N TYR A 212 -30.65 8.86 6.96
CA TYR A 212 -31.27 7.58 6.59
C TYR A 212 -30.58 6.36 7.16
N ASN A 213 -29.26 6.42 7.38
CA ASN A 213 -28.44 5.25 7.73
C ASN A 213 -27.91 5.31 9.16
N GLY A 214 -28.30 6.31 9.95
CA GLY A 214 -27.79 6.51 11.31
C GLY A 214 -26.29 6.82 11.30
N ASN A 215 -25.55 6.28 12.27
CA ASN A 215 -24.12 6.51 12.38
C ASN A 215 -23.35 5.77 11.28
N ILE A 216 -22.74 6.54 10.38
CA ILE A 216 -21.99 6.04 9.23
C ILE A 216 -20.56 6.57 9.24
N THR A 217 -19.67 5.78 8.63
CA THR A 217 -18.27 6.13 8.38
C THR A 217 -18.03 6.08 6.88
N PHE A 218 -17.30 7.07 6.35
CA PHE A 218 -17.02 7.23 4.92
C PHE A 218 -15.69 7.97 4.72
N PRO A 219 -14.98 7.71 3.61
CA PRO A 219 -13.70 8.36 3.35
C PRO A 219 -13.89 9.84 3.00
N VAL A 220 -13.03 10.70 3.54
CA VAL A 220 -12.96 12.14 3.26
C VAL A 220 -11.52 12.56 3.01
N THR A 221 -11.29 13.73 2.42
CA THR A 221 -9.94 14.21 2.12
C THR A 221 -9.70 15.48 2.91
N GLN A 222 -8.50 15.63 3.49
CA GLN A 222 -8.11 16.89 4.09
C GLN A 222 -7.70 17.89 3.00
N SER A 223 -8.30 19.07 3.03
CA SER A 223 -7.99 20.20 2.15
C SER A 223 -7.68 21.43 2.99
N GLY A 224 -6.39 21.70 3.19
CA GLY A 224 -5.92 22.74 4.11
C GLY A 224 -6.31 22.44 5.57
N SER A 225 -7.02 23.36 6.21
CA SER A 225 -7.51 23.21 7.60
C SER A 225 -8.92 22.58 7.69
N SER A 226 -9.49 22.17 6.56
CA SER A 226 -10.84 21.58 6.49
C SER A 226 -10.82 20.19 5.88
N TYR A 227 -11.90 19.45 6.07
CA TYR A 227 -12.17 18.15 5.47
C TYR A 227 -13.25 18.32 4.42
N VAL A 228 -13.12 17.64 3.29
CA VAL A 228 -14.08 17.68 2.18
C VAL A 228 -14.64 16.30 1.90
N LEU A 229 -15.91 16.21 1.51
CA LEU A 229 -16.58 14.95 1.11
C LEU A 229 -16.02 14.41 -0.20
N ARG A 230 -14.76 13.98 -0.20
CA ARG A 230 -14.02 13.38 -1.31
C ARG A 230 -13.12 12.28 -0.78
N GLY A 231 -13.10 11.12 -1.40
CA GLY A 231 -12.27 10.00 -0.97
C GLY A 231 -12.60 8.75 -1.79
N ASP A 232 -11.66 7.82 -1.92
CA ASP A 232 -11.79 6.56 -2.65
C ASP A 232 -12.52 6.68 -4.02
N GLY A 233 -12.18 7.70 -4.82
CA GLY A 233 -12.78 7.93 -6.15
C GLY A 233 -14.23 8.45 -6.14
N VAL A 234 -14.76 8.88 -5.00
CA VAL A 234 -16.09 9.50 -4.84
C VAL A 234 -15.93 10.91 -4.31
N GLY A 235 -16.84 11.82 -4.70
CA GLY A 235 -16.78 13.19 -4.25
C GLY A 235 -18.08 13.93 -4.47
N THR A 236 -18.56 14.54 -3.39
CA THR A 236 -19.85 15.21 -3.34
C THR A 236 -19.65 16.71 -3.33
N TYR A 237 -20.40 17.41 -4.18
CA TYR A 237 -20.33 18.85 -4.35
C TYR A 237 -21.70 19.48 -4.12
N THR A 238 -21.69 20.73 -3.65
CA THR A 238 -22.89 21.56 -3.60
C THR A 238 -22.80 22.63 -4.68
N PHE A 239 -23.96 23.03 -5.21
CA PHE A 239 -24.06 24.23 -6.05
C PHE A 239 -24.15 25.51 -5.20
N ASN A 240 -24.07 25.42 -3.87
CA ASN A 240 -24.21 26.54 -2.94
C ASN A 240 -25.49 27.37 -3.21
N ASN A 241 -26.62 26.67 -3.41
CA ASN A 241 -27.92 27.22 -3.81
C ASN A 241 -27.92 27.99 -5.15
N ALA A 242 -26.91 27.79 -6.00
CA ALA A 242 -26.95 28.25 -7.38
C ALA A 242 -27.84 27.32 -8.22
N GLU A 243 -28.61 27.88 -9.15
CA GLU A 243 -29.36 27.13 -10.16
C GLU A 243 -28.78 27.36 -11.57
N PRO A 244 -27.58 26.81 -11.86
CA PRO A 244 -27.08 26.85 -13.23
C PRO A 244 -28.00 26.03 -14.14
N TRP A 245 -28.23 26.53 -15.35
CA TRP A 245 -28.88 25.73 -16.38
C TRP A 245 -28.07 24.44 -16.61
N TRP A 246 -28.74 23.30 -16.73
CA TRP A 246 -28.09 21.98 -16.82
C TRP A 246 -26.99 21.91 -17.89
N SER A 247 -27.17 22.62 -19.01
CA SER A 247 -26.21 22.69 -20.13
C SER A 247 -25.02 23.63 -19.89
N SER A 248 -25.02 24.37 -18.78
CA SER A 248 -23.97 25.34 -18.39
C SER A 248 -23.17 24.91 -17.16
N ILE A 249 -23.53 23.79 -16.53
CA ILE A 249 -22.78 23.22 -15.41
C ILE A 249 -21.35 22.93 -15.85
N ASN A 250 -20.40 23.45 -15.09
CA ASN A 250 -18.98 23.23 -15.25
C ASN A 250 -18.29 23.35 -13.88
N ALA A 251 -17.00 23.04 -13.80
CA ALA A 251 -16.25 22.98 -12.53
C ALA A 251 -16.34 24.26 -11.67
N SER A 252 -16.53 25.45 -12.25
CA SER A 252 -16.65 26.68 -11.46
C SER A 252 -17.94 26.78 -10.65
N HIS A 253 -18.95 26.00 -10.99
CA HIS A 253 -20.22 25.93 -10.27
C HIS A 253 -20.20 24.91 -9.13
N LEU A 254 -19.22 24.02 -9.10
CA LEU A 254 -19.09 22.98 -8.07
C LEU A 254 -18.32 23.54 -6.87
N GLN A 255 -18.92 23.48 -5.70
CA GLN A 255 -18.29 23.88 -4.45
C GLN A 255 -18.10 22.65 -3.54
N ASN A 256 -16.96 22.60 -2.86
CA ASN A 256 -16.68 21.54 -1.89
C ASN A 256 -17.66 21.63 -0.72
N VAL A 257 -18.21 20.49 -0.30
CA VAL A 257 -18.86 20.36 1.01
C VAL A 257 -17.77 20.16 2.05
N THR A 258 -17.60 21.15 2.93
CA THR A 258 -16.49 21.21 3.89
C THR A 258 -16.97 20.97 5.33
N SER A 259 -16.07 20.48 6.17
CA SER A 259 -16.21 20.41 7.62
C SER A 259 -14.89 20.83 8.27
N SER A 260 -14.94 21.45 9.45
CA SER A 260 -13.74 21.76 10.25
C SER A 260 -13.21 20.55 11.02
N SER A 261 -13.95 19.44 11.04
CA SER A 261 -13.57 18.20 11.71
C SER A 261 -13.94 16.98 10.86
N THR A 262 -13.39 15.81 11.19
CA THR A 262 -13.80 14.53 10.58
C THR A 262 -15.22 14.12 10.95
N THR A 263 -15.86 14.78 11.92
CA THR A 263 -17.30 14.60 12.19
C THR A 263 -18.10 15.62 11.37
N PHE A 264 -18.86 15.15 10.40
CA PHE A 264 -19.72 15.97 9.56
C PHE A 264 -21.09 16.10 10.22
N SER A 265 -21.52 17.35 10.47
CA SER A 265 -22.84 17.68 11.02
C SER A 265 -23.53 18.85 10.30
N GLY A 266 -22.93 19.37 9.23
CA GLY A 266 -23.44 20.51 8.46
C GLY A 266 -24.51 20.11 7.46
N ASP A 267 -24.09 19.60 6.31
CA ASP A 267 -24.98 19.20 5.20
C ASP A 267 -25.20 17.68 5.20
N MET A 268 -26.27 17.24 5.90
CA MET A 268 -26.60 15.81 6.00
C MET A 268 -27.08 15.22 4.68
N THR A 269 -27.68 16.01 3.80
CA THR A 269 -28.08 15.54 2.47
C THR A 269 -26.83 15.21 1.63
N ALA A 270 -25.79 16.05 1.70
CA ALA A 270 -24.52 15.78 1.03
C ALA A 270 -23.81 14.55 1.61
N VAL A 271 -23.87 14.38 2.93
CA VAL A 271 -23.34 13.19 3.61
C VAL A 271 -24.06 11.92 3.15
N ASP A 272 -25.40 11.91 3.16
CA ASP A 272 -26.21 10.76 2.71
C ASP A 272 -25.92 10.42 1.24
N ALA A 273 -25.82 11.44 0.39
CA ALA A 273 -25.48 11.27 -1.02
C ALA A 273 -24.06 10.71 -1.22
N HIS A 274 -23.08 11.23 -0.48
CA HIS A 274 -21.70 10.76 -0.53
C HIS A 274 -21.59 9.28 -0.12
N TYR A 275 -22.22 8.94 1.00
CA TYR A 275 -22.27 7.57 1.50
C TYR A 275 -22.97 6.64 0.51
N GLY A 276 -24.11 7.05 -0.06
CA GLY A 276 -24.84 6.28 -1.07
C GLY A 276 -24.02 6.01 -2.34
N ALA A 277 -23.23 6.99 -2.80
CA ALA A 277 -22.31 6.81 -3.92
C ALA A 277 -21.24 5.76 -3.62
N HIS A 278 -20.64 5.78 -2.42
CA HIS A 278 -19.72 4.72 -1.99
C HIS A 278 -20.37 3.33 -1.95
N GLN A 279 -21.57 3.22 -1.38
CA GLN A 279 -22.30 1.94 -1.35
C GLN A 279 -22.60 1.43 -2.76
N THR A 280 -22.90 2.33 -3.70
CA THR A 280 -23.17 1.97 -5.10
C THR A 280 -21.93 1.43 -5.80
N ILE A 281 -20.78 2.09 -5.64
CA ILE A 281 -19.52 1.60 -6.22
C ILE A 281 -19.18 0.22 -5.66
N ARG A 282 -19.23 0.06 -4.32
CA ARG A 282 -18.98 -1.23 -3.67
C ARG A 282 -19.91 -2.32 -4.17
N PHE A 283 -21.20 -2.02 -4.30
CA PHE A 283 -22.17 -2.96 -4.85
C PHE A 283 -21.86 -3.37 -6.30
N LEU A 284 -21.48 -2.42 -7.16
CA LEU A 284 -21.10 -2.72 -8.54
C LEU A 284 -19.86 -3.62 -8.61
N ASP A 285 -18.88 -3.37 -7.76
CA ASP A 285 -17.67 -4.17 -7.68
C ASP A 285 -17.97 -5.58 -7.16
N GLU A 286 -18.54 -5.68 -5.95
CA GLU A 286 -18.75 -6.96 -5.25
C GLU A 286 -19.81 -7.86 -5.89
N VAL A 287 -20.88 -7.30 -6.45
CA VAL A 287 -22.02 -8.07 -6.96
C VAL A 287 -21.99 -8.25 -8.47
N HIS A 288 -21.44 -7.28 -9.19
CA HIS A 288 -21.42 -7.30 -10.65
C HIS A 288 -20.05 -7.53 -11.26
N ASP A 289 -18.97 -7.58 -10.46
CA ASP A 289 -17.58 -7.66 -10.94
C ASP A 289 -17.28 -6.48 -11.90
N ARG A 290 -17.80 -5.30 -11.54
CA ARG A 290 -17.68 -4.08 -12.33
C ARG A 290 -17.00 -2.99 -11.53
N ASN A 291 -15.80 -2.61 -11.99
CA ASN A 291 -15.12 -1.42 -11.54
C ASN A 291 -15.88 -0.16 -12.01
N GLY A 292 -16.88 0.29 -11.25
CA GLY A 292 -17.71 1.44 -11.57
C GLY A 292 -18.79 1.22 -12.64
N VAL A 293 -19.58 2.25 -12.92
CA VAL A 293 -20.78 2.20 -13.79
C VAL A 293 -20.44 1.84 -15.24
N ASN A 294 -19.20 2.05 -15.69
CA ASN A 294 -18.73 1.66 -17.03
C ASN A 294 -17.82 0.42 -17.02
N GLY A 295 -17.55 -0.19 -15.86
CA GLY A 295 -16.59 -1.30 -15.72
C GLY A 295 -15.12 -0.90 -15.88
N SER A 296 -14.79 0.39 -15.85
CA SER A 296 -13.42 0.90 -15.97
C SER A 296 -13.18 2.15 -15.10
N GLY A 297 -13.61 2.11 -13.85
CA GLY A 297 -13.43 3.17 -12.84
C GLY A 297 -14.30 4.42 -13.05
N GLY A 298 -15.34 4.33 -13.90
CA GLY A 298 -16.25 5.43 -14.23
C GLY A 298 -17.59 5.39 -13.47
N PRO A 299 -18.50 6.36 -13.73
CA PRO A 299 -18.88 6.86 -15.04
C PRO A 299 -17.84 7.85 -15.58
N ARG A 300 -17.18 7.51 -16.70
CA ARG A 300 -16.23 8.43 -17.34
C ARG A 300 -16.99 9.64 -17.90
N LEU A 301 -16.80 10.81 -17.29
CA LEU A 301 -16.89 12.11 -17.95
C LEU A 301 -15.81 13.02 -17.39
N LYS A 302 -14.55 12.84 -17.82
CA LYS A 302 -13.40 13.72 -17.54
C LYS A 302 -13.05 14.03 -16.07
N ASP A 303 -13.82 13.55 -15.10
CA ASP A 303 -13.71 13.80 -13.67
C ASP A 303 -13.98 12.46 -12.95
N SER A 304 -12.93 11.85 -12.40
CA SER A 304 -12.92 10.54 -11.72
C SER A 304 -13.62 10.58 -10.35
N VAL A 305 -14.81 11.16 -10.30
CA VAL A 305 -15.56 11.44 -9.09
C VAL A 305 -17.04 11.22 -9.39
N ILE A 306 -17.71 10.30 -8.68
CA ILE A 306 -19.18 10.28 -8.69
C ILE A 306 -19.66 11.56 -8.01
N THR A 307 -20.11 12.51 -8.83
CA THR A 307 -20.66 13.78 -8.36
C THR A 307 -22.12 13.58 -7.98
N SER A 308 -22.43 13.66 -6.69
CA SER A 308 -23.77 14.00 -6.26
C SER A 308 -23.84 15.50 -6.06
N GLY A 309 -24.73 16.16 -6.79
CA GLY A 309 -25.11 17.54 -6.55
C GLY A 309 -26.25 17.56 -5.54
N VAL A 310 -26.04 18.22 -4.40
CA VAL A 310 -27.16 18.60 -3.52
C VAL A 310 -27.60 20.00 -3.90
N HIS A 311 -28.87 20.11 -4.26
CA HIS A 311 -29.58 21.36 -4.42
C HIS A 311 -30.06 21.90 -3.08
#